data_AF-A0A7X1HWI5-F1
#
_entry.id   AF-A0A7X1HWI5-F1
#
_cell.length_a   1.000
_cell.length_b   1.000
_cell.length_c   1.000
_cell.angle_alpha   90.00
_cell.angle_beta   90.00
_cell.angle_gamma   90.00
#
_symmetry.space_group_name_H-M   'P 1'
#
loop_
_entity.id
_entity.type
_entity.pdbx_description
1 polymer ?
#
loop_
_entity_poly.entity_id
_entity_poly.type
_entity_poly.pdbx_seq_one_letter_code
_entity_poly.pdbx_strand_id
1 'polypeptide(L)'
;MPWVRSYGRSDGTPVRGHSRWAAGARRERMIFALFALAVVGLGNGNVSAGSGTSPRPQSTVRYPVRFDDVPVLRVQKPQPTVSYPIRFPAPEGHR
;
A
#
# COMPACT_ATOMS: atom_id res chain seq x y z
N MET A 1 5.85 -17.23 5.62
CA MET A 1 4.89 -16.46 4.80
C MET A 1 5.44 -15.06 4.56
N PRO A 2 5.41 -14.52 3.34
CA PRO A 2 5.86 -13.16 3.07
C PRO A 2 5.01 -12.13 3.84
N TRP A 3 5.63 -11.43 4.78
CA TRP A 3 5.03 -10.33 5.53
C TRP A 3 5.40 -8.99 4.89
N VAL A 4 4.40 -8.21 4.50
CA VAL A 4 4.60 -6.84 4.02
C VAL A 4 4.64 -5.93 5.24
N ARG A 5 5.75 -5.22 5.44
CA ARG A 5 5.89 -4.24 6.53
C ARG A 5 4.96 -3.06 6.28
N SER A 6 4.52 -2.42 7.37
CA SER A 6 3.81 -1.15 7.26
C SER A 6 4.70 -0.10 6.59
N TYR A 7 4.13 0.69 5.69
CA TYR A 7 4.83 1.78 5.02
C TYR A 7 3.88 2.95 4.75
N GLY A 8 4.43 4.15 4.66
CA GLY A 8 3.70 5.31 4.12
C GLY A 8 3.84 5.32 2.60
N ARG A 9 2.73 5.42 1.87
CA ARG A 9 2.80 5.75 0.44
C ARG A 9 3.27 7.20 0.28
N SER A 10 3.74 7.53 -0.92
CA SER A 10 4.11 8.90 -1.32
C SER A 10 2.96 9.91 -1.22
N ASP A 11 1.71 9.44 -1.18
CA ASP A 11 0.49 10.24 -0.98
C ASP A 11 0.17 10.50 0.52
N GLY A 12 1.03 10.07 1.44
CA GLY A 12 0.84 10.20 2.88
C GLY A 12 -0.12 9.18 3.50
N THR A 13 -0.70 8.26 2.71
CA THR A 13 -1.61 7.24 3.24
C THR A 13 -0.82 6.16 4.00
N PRO A 14 -1.13 5.91 5.29
CA PRO A 14 -0.48 4.85 6.04
C PRO A 14 -1.04 3.49 5.61
N VAL A 15 -0.18 2.62 5.10
CA VAL A 15 -0.54 1.24 4.76
C VAL A 15 -0.13 0.33 5.93
N ARG A 16 -1.13 -0.35 6.51
CA ARG A 16 -0.87 -1.38 7.54
C ARG A 16 -0.13 -2.56 6.93
N GLY A 17 0.75 -3.16 7.72
CA GLY A 17 1.42 -4.39 7.32
C GLY A 17 0.41 -5.54 7.16
N HIS A 18 0.61 -6.37 6.16
CA HIS A 18 -0.26 -7.52 5.89
C HIS A 18 0.51 -8.71 5.34
N SER A 19 0.00 -9.91 5.64
CA SER A 19 0.55 -11.15 5.07
C SER A 19 0.07 -11.32 3.64
N ARG A 20 0.99 -11.63 2.71
CA ARG A 20 0.65 -12.05 1.35
C ARG A 20 1.04 -13.51 1.16
N TRP A 21 0.13 -14.29 0.59
CA TRP A 21 0.42 -15.64 0.13
C TRP A 21 0.81 -15.58 -1.35
N ALA A 22 1.60 -16.56 -1.81
CA ALA A 22 2.01 -16.64 -3.21
C ALA A 22 0.79 -16.61 -4.16
N ALA A 23 0.99 -16.02 -5.35
CA ALA A 23 -0.01 -16.08 -6.41
C ALA A 23 -0.31 -17.55 -6.74
N GLY A 24 -1.59 -17.92 -6.81
CA GLY A 24 -2.02 -19.31 -7.02
C GLY A 24 -2.26 -20.14 -5.75
N ALA A 25 -1.84 -19.68 -4.56
CA ALA A 25 -1.89 -20.47 -3.34
C ALA A 25 -3.30 -20.59 -2.69
N ARG A 26 -4.38 -20.81 -3.47
CA ARG A 26 -5.75 -20.94 -2.95
C ARG A 26 -5.97 -22.30 -2.29
N ARG A 27 -5.45 -23.37 -2.88
CA ARG A 27 -5.60 -24.74 -2.37
C ARG A 27 -4.86 -24.91 -1.05
N GLU A 28 -3.64 -24.39 -0.97
CA GLU A 28 -2.80 -24.41 0.23
C GLU A 28 -3.43 -23.57 1.35
N ARG A 29 -4.04 -22.42 1.02
CA ARG A 29 -4.82 -21.62 1.97
C ARG A 29 -6.04 -22.37 2.51
N MET A 30 -6.77 -23.07 1.66
CA MET A 30 -7.91 -23.90 2.07
C MET A 30 -7.47 -25.00 3.03
N ILE A 31 -6.40 -25.73 2.71
CA ILE A 31 -5.87 -26.78 3.57
C ILE A 31 -5.44 -26.21 4.93
N PHE A 32 -4.72 -25.09 4.93
CA PHE A 32 -4.30 -24.44 6.18
C PHE A 32 -5.49 -23.97 7.02
N ALA A 33 -6.51 -23.39 6.39
CA ALA A 33 -7.72 -22.95 7.07
C ALA A 33 -8.50 -24.13 7.67
N LEU A 34 -8.67 -25.22 6.91
CA LEU A 34 -9.33 -26.44 7.38
C LEU A 34 -8.57 -27.08 8.54
N PHE A 35 -7.24 -27.12 8.44
CA PHE A 35 -6.40 -27.67 9.50
C PHE A 35 -6.47 -26.82 10.78
N ALA A 36 -6.35 -25.50 10.66
CA ALA A 36 -6.49 -24.58 11.79
C ALA A 36 -7.88 -24.71 12.44
N LEU A 37 -8.95 -24.82 11.63
CA LEU A 37 -10.30 -25.02 12.12
C LEU A 37 -10.48 -26.36 12.82
N ALA A 38 -9.88 -27.44 12.31
CA ALA A 38 -9.90 -28.75 12.96
C ALA A 38 -9.17 -28.72 14.32
N VAL A 39 -7.99 -28.11 14.38
CA VAL A 39 -7.20 -27.99 15.63
C VAL A 39 -7.97 -27.17 16.68
N VAL A 40 -8.55 -26.03 16.29
CA VAL A 40 -9.32 -25.18 17.22
C VAL A 40 -10.63 -25.85 17.63
N GLY A 41 -11.37 -26.42 16.68
CA GLY A 41 -12.66 -27.05 16.94
C GLY A 41 -12.55 -28.33 17.78
N LEU A 42 -11.46 -29.09 17.64
CA LEU A 42 -11.23 -30.29 18.43
C LEU A 42 -10.67 -29.96 19.84
N GLY A 43 -9.93 -28.86 19.98
CA GLY A 43 -9.38 -28.41 21.27
C GLY A 43 -10.32 -27.54 22.11
N ASN A 44 -11.32 -26.89 21.51
CA ASN A 44 -12.22 -25.96 22.18
C ASN A 44 -13.62 -26.08 21.55
N GLY A 45 -14.50 -26.89 22.15
CA GLY A 45 -15.80 -27.30 21.61
C GLY A 45 -16.87 -26.20 21.50
N ASN A 46 -16.62 -25.17 20.70
CA ASN A 46 -17.62 -24.18 20.28
C ASN A 46 -17.36 -23.76 18.82
N VAL A 47 -17.70 -24.66 17.89
CA VAL A 47 -17.85 -24.28 16.48
C VAL A 47 -19.20 -23.58 16.32
N SER A 48 -19.24 -22.28 16.60
CA SER A 48 -20.31 -21.43 16.07
C SER A 48 -19.93 -21.03 14.65
N ALA A 49 -20.54 -21.73 13.69
CA ALA A 49 -20.61 -21.28 12.31
C ALA A 49 -21.35 -19.93 12.27
N GLY A 50 -20.59 -18.85 12.14
CA GLY A 50 -21.02 -17.55 11.61
C GLY A 50 -22.29 -16.93 12.20
N SER A 51 -22.17 -16.23 13.34
CA SER A 51 -22.80 -14.92 13.45
C SER A 51 -21.69 -13.89 13.21
N GLY A 52 -21.61 -13.43 11.96
CA GLY A 52 -20.61 -12.49 11.52
C GLY A 52 -20.73 -11.17 12.27
N THR A 53 -20.02 -11.04 13.39
CA THR A 53 -19.53 -9.74 13.82
C THR A 53 -18.28 -9.43 13.01
N SER A 54 -18.48 -9.31 11.69
CA SER A 54 -17.52 -8.55 10.89
C SER A 54 -17.55 -7.15 11.49
N PRO A 55 -16.43 -6.58 11.96
CA PRO A 55 -16.43 -5.20 12.43
C PRO A 55 -16.92 -4.36 11.26
N ARG A 56 -18.13 -3.83 11.38
CA ARG A 56 -18.68 -2.90 10.40
C ARG A 56 -17.64 -1.81 10.25
N PRO A 57 -17.01 -1.61 9.06
CA PRO A 57 -16.07 -0.52 8.89
C PRO A 57 -16.85 0.75 9.18
N GLN A 58 -16.59 1.38 10.33
CA GLN A 58 -17.10 2.70 10.58
C GLN A 58 -16.45 3.59 9.52
N SER A 59 -17.28 4.20 8.67
CA SER A 59 -16.82 5.21 7.73
C SER A 59 -16.21 6.33 8.54
N THR A 60 -14.90 6.28 8.75
CA THR A 60 -14.15 7.26 9.55
C THR A 60 -14.16 8.63 8.86
N VAL A 61 -14.58 8.67 7.59
CA VAL A 61 -14.59 9.87 6.77
C VAL A 61 -16.02 10.11 6.28
N ARG A 62 -16.60 11.24 6.70
CA ARG A 62 -17.83 11.80 6.14
C ARG A 62 -17.40 12.94 5.23
N TYR A 63 -17.59 12.80 3.93
CA TYR A 63 -17.31 13.87 2.99
C TYR A 63 -18.29 15.03 3.17
N PRO A 64 -17.90 16.27 2.86
CA PRO A 64 -16.56 16.69 2.38
C PRO A 64 -15.56 16.94 3.52
N VAL A 65 -14.32 16.49 3.32
CA VAL A 65 -13.18 16.82 4.19
C VAL A 65 -12.86 18.31 4.01
N ARG A 66 -12.91 19.08 5.10
CA ARG A 66 -12.43 20.48 5.15
C ARG A 66 -10.98 20.48 5.61
N PHE A 67 -10.15 21.22 4.89
CA PHE A 67 -8.72 21.34 5.15
C PHE A 67 -8.45 22.75 5.67
N ASP A 68 -8.93 23.05 6.87
CA ASP A 68 -8.86 24.41 7.42
C ASP A 68 -7.47 24.73 7.99
N ASP A 69 -6.64 23.72 8.29
CA ASP A 69 -5.35 23.86 9.01
C ASP A 69 -4.12 23.37 8.23
N VAL A 70 -4.11 23.46 6.89
CA VAL A 70 -2.89 23.11 6.12
C VAL A 70 -1.88 24.26 6.26
N PRO A 71 -0.70 24.05 6.87
CA PRO A 71 0.34 25.07 6.87
C PRO A 71 0.72 25.35 5.42
N VAL A 72 0.69 26.63 5.03
CA VAL A 72 0.98 27.08 3.66
C VAL A 72 2.34 26.52 3.25
N LEU A 73 2.33 25.53 2.34
CA LEU A 73 3.55 25.00 1.77
C LEU A 73 4.19 26.16 1.00
N ARG A 74 5.33 26.67 1.48
CA ARG A 74 6.09 27.68 0.71
C ARG A 74 6.60 26.99 -0.55
N VAL A 75 5.89 27.19 -1.65
CA VAL A 75 6.31 26.78 -2.98
C VAL A 75 7.65 27.47 -3.24
N GLN A 76 8.73 26.69 -3.28
CA GLN A 76 10.03 27.20 -3.68
C GLN A 76 9.94 27.56 -5.16
N LYS A 77 10.15 28.83 -5.50
CA LYS A 77 10.21 29.26 -6.90
C LYS A 77 11.41 28.57 -7.57
N PRO A 78 11.24 28.00 -8.78
CA PRO A 78 12.38 27.44 -9.49
C PRO A 78 13.43 28.53 -9.70
N GLN A 79 14.66 28.26 -9.29
CA GLN A 79 15.79 29.15 -9.57
C GLN A 79 16.14 29.04 -11.05
N PRO A 80 16.48 30.15 -11.72
CA PRO A 80 16.87 30.11 -13.12
C PRO A 80 18.14 29.26 -13.28
N THR A 81 18.05 28.17 -14.06
CA THR A 81 19.21 27.37 -14.45
C THR A 81 20.07 28.19 -15.40
N VAL A 82 21.34 28.36 -15.06
CA VAL A 82 22.31 29.00 -15.95
C VAL A 82 22.55 28.09 -17.16
N SER A 83 22.25 28.56 -18.36
CA SER A 83 22.57 27.87 -19.61
C SER A 83 23.88 28.41 -20.19
N TYR A 84 24.87 27.53 -20.33
CA TYR A 84 26.10 27.84 -21.06
C TYR A 84 25.99 27.39 -22.52
N PRO A 85 26.70 28.05 -23.45
CA PRO A 85 26.68 27.67 -24.85
C PRO A 85 27.29 26.27 -25.04
N ILE A 86 26.50 25.33 -25.56
CA ILE A 86 26.99 24.03 -26.04
C ILE A 86 27.60 24.24 -27.42
N ARG A 87 28.90 23.99 -27.56
CA ARG A 87 29.58 23.98 -28.88
C ARG A 87 29.43 22.59 -29.49
N PHE A 88 28.76 22.52 -30.64
CA PHE A 88 28.72 21.29 -31.44
C PHE A 88 29.89 21.30 -32.44
N PRO A 89 30.71 20.23 -32.49
CA PRO A 89 31.71 20.09 -33.53
C PRO A 89 31.03 19.88 -34.89
N ALA A 90 31.56 20.52 -35.94
CA ALA A 90 31.10 20.29 -37.30
C ALA A 90 31.48 18.87 -37.74
N PRO A 91 30.60 18.14 -38.45
CA PRO A 91 30.98 16.88 -39.07
C PRO A 91 32.03 17.16 -40.15
N GLU A 92 33.19 16.49 -40.06
CA GLU A 92 34.22 16.58 -41.09
C GLU A 92 33.69 16.00 -42.40
N GLY A 93 33.58 16.87 -43.41
CA GLY A 93 33.18 16.48 -44.76
C GLY A 93 34.14 15.46 -45.32
N HIS A 94 33.66 14.23 -45.48
CA HIS A 94 34.33 13.21 -46.28
C HIS A 94 34.13 13.56 -47.76
N ARG A 95 35.25 13.94 -48.39
CA ARG A 95 35.42 13.99 -49.85
C ARG A 95 35.44 12.59 -50.43
#